data_AF-A0A1B5L7E4-F1
#
_entry.id   AF-A0A1B5L7E4-F1
#
_cell.length_a   1.000
_cell.length_b   1.000
_cell.length_c   1.000
_cell.angle_alpha   90.00
_cell.angle_beta   90.00
_cell.angle_gamma   90.00
#
_symmetry.space_group_name_H-M   'P 1'
#
loop_
_entity.id
_entity.type
_entity.pdbx_description
1 polymer ?
#
loop_
_entity_poly.entity_id
_entity_poly.type
_entity_poly.pdbx_seq_one_letter_code
_entity_poly.pdbx_strand_id
1 'polypeptide(L)'
;MTPQEIAQAQDDIMTGFNPALIQRLLQRANIDEPSPSPFDNPQQGADREAPESQESSAPQSNPAQSTLSRSAQESVQGLSESTHPKTPLGINAATSGGSGHTKTVDDYDEDSAPAQIPPELFPITDQPRSIHFPAAPNLPDLDPSDPNFLAALHEKYFPNLPADPSKLAWMAPVPSTDSPADQDSPYYPHPEISVSALRFDFRGRFLSPRVSRSIPSTKGLHHHGEAPEAAGYTVAELARLARSAVPAQRCMAYQTLGRILFRLGQGEWGKTENDPIATGIWAAVKKGRVLESLMEAAAGEGGHRGSRAYATEALWLFEKGGWKETFKGR
;
A
#
# COMPACT_ATOMS: atom_id res chain seq x y z
N MET A 1 -12.59 13.76 -42.89
CA MET A 1 -12.84 12.31 -42.82
C MET A 1 -14.34 12.11 -42.78
N THR A 2 -14.89 11.38 -43.75
CA THR A 2 -16.33 11.12 -43.81
C THR A 2 -16.70 10.04 -42.78
N PRO A 3 -17.94 10.01 -42.27
CA PRO A 3 -18.39 8.94 -41.36
C PRO A 3 -18.21 7.53 -41.94
N GLN A 4 -18.31 7.40 -43.26
CA GLN A 4 -18.12 6.14 -43.98
C GLN A 4 -16.65 5.72 -44.03
N GLU A 5 -15.73 6.65 -44.25
CA GLU A 5 -14.28 6.39 -44.15
C GLU A 5 -13.88 5.97 -42.73
N ILE A 6 -14.50 6.54 -41.70
CA ILE A 6 -14.25 6.16 -40.30
C ILE A 6 -14.74 4.73 -40.06
N ALA A 7 -15.94 4.37 -40.53
CA ALA A 7 -16.47 3.02 -40.37
C ALA A 7 -15.63 1.97 -41.11
N GLN A 8 -15.21 2.25 -42.34
CA GLN A 8 -14.33 1.35 -43.11
C GLN A 8 -12.98 1.17 -42.41
N ALA A 9 -12.37 2.26 -41.93
CA ALA A 9 -11.11 2.19 -41.20
C ALA A 9 -11.24 1.42 -39.87
N GLN A 10 -12.38 1.55 -39.18
CA GLN A 10 -12.66 0.75 -37.98
C GLN A 10 -12.79 -0.74 -38.31
N ASP A 11 -13.45 -1.08 -39.42
CA ASP A 11 -13.68 -2.47 -39.82
C ASP A 11 -12.38 -3.16 -40.27
N ASP A 12 -11.54 -2.44 -41.04
CA ASP A 12 -10.20 -2.89 -41.45
C ASP A 12 -9.29 -3.11 -40.22
N ILE A 13 -9.40 -2.24 -39.20
CA ILE A 13 -8.71 -2.41 -37.92
C ILE A 13 -9.23 -3.66 -37.19
N MET A 14 -10.55 -3.82 -37.06
CA MET A 14 -11.17 -4.93 -36.33
C MET A 14 -10.90 -6.28 -36.98
N THR A 15 -10.75 -6.35 -38.30
CA THR A 15 -10.38 -7.59 -39.01
C THR A 15 -8.89 -7.91 -38.93
N GLY A 16 -8.01 -6.91 -38.78
CA GLY A 16 -6.56 -7.10 -38.69
C GLY A 16 -6.04 -7.55 -37.33
N PHE A 17 -6.81 -7.39 -36.25
CA PHE A 17 -6.39 -7.74 -34.89
C PHE A 17 -6.88 -9.13 -34.44
N ASN A 18 -6.12 -9.77 -33.53
CA ASN A 18 -6.54 -11.04 -32.95
C ASN A 18 -7.89 -10.88 -32.21
N PRO A 19 -8.91 -11.71 -32.50
CA PRO A 19 -10.25 -11.58 -31.92
C PRO A 19 -10.24 -11.68 -30.39
N ALA A 20 -9.35 -12.48 -29.79
CA ALA A 20 -9.22 -12.58 -28.33
C ALA A 20 -8.67 -11.29 -27.69
N LEU A 21 -7.81 -10.56 -28.42
CA LEU A 21 -7.28 -9.28 -27.98
C LEU A 21 -8.37 -8.20 -28.08
N ILE A 22 -9.15 -8.20 -29.16
CA ILE A 22 -10.32 -7.32 -29.33
C ILE A 22 -11.33 -7.57 -28.20
N GLN A 23 -11.66 -8.83 -27.91
CA GLN A 23 -12.59 -9.17 -26.84
C GLN A 23 -12.12 -8.65 -25.48
N ARG A 24 -10.82 -8.80 -25.16
CA ARG A 24 -10.26 -8.23 -23.92
C ARG A 24 -10.27 -6.70 -23.90
N LEU A 25 -10.01 -6.05 -25.04
CA LEU A 25 -10.09 -4.59 -25.15
C LEU A 25 -11.53 -4.09 -24.98
N LEU A 26 -12.51 -4.78 -25.57
CA LEU A 26 -13.93 -4.46 -25.44
C LEU A 26 -14.43 -4.68 -24.01
N GLN A 27 -14.04 -5.78 -23.37
CA GLN A 27 -14.34 -6.02 -21.94
C GLN A 27 -13.75 -4.90 -21.06
N ARG A 28 -12.52 -4.48 -21.35
CA ARG A 28 -11.88 -3.37 -20.62
C ARG A 28 -12.56 -2.03 -20.88
N ALA A 29 -13.14 -1.83 -22.06
CA ALA A 29 -13.91 -0.62 -22.38
C ALA A 29 -15.21 -0.52 -21.56
N ASN A 30 -15.75 -1.64 -21.08
CA ASN A 30 -16.95 -1.70 -20.27
C ASN A 30 -16.59 -1.72 -18.77
N ILE A 31 -16.45 -0.53 -18.16
CA ILE A 31 -15.91 -0.34 -16.80
C ILE A 31 -16.68 -1.14 -15.73
N ASP A 32 -17.98 -1.37 -15.94
CA ASP A 32 -18.86 -2.02 -14.98
C ASP A 32 -18.93 -3.55 -15.12
N GLU A 33 -18.40 -4.14 -16.20
CA GLU A 33 -18.43 -5.60 -16.34
C GLU A 33 -17.55 -6.30 -15.28
N PRO A 34 -18.01 -7.43 -14.72
CA PRO A 34 -17.24 -8.22 -13.78
C PRO A 34 -16.07 -8.93 -14.48
N SER A 35 -14.89 -8.29 -14.52
CA SER A 35 -13.65 -9.00 -14.80
C SER A 35 -13.14 -9.71 -13.53
N PRO A 36 -12.62 -10.94 -13.63
CA PRO A 36 -11.99 -11.61 -12.49
C PRO A 36 -10.82 -10.75 -11.99
N SER A 37 -10.83 -10.40 -10.70
CA SER A 37 -9.68 -9.72 -10.10
C SER A 37 -8.50 -10.70 -10.02
N PRO A 38 -7.25 -10.25 -10.22
CA PRO A 38 -6.07 -11.07 -9.95
C PRO A 38 -5.99 -11.56 -8.50
N PHE A 39 -6.74 -10.93 -7.59
CA PHE A 39 -6.83 -11.26 -6.18
C PHE A 39 -8.06 -12.12 -5.82
N ASP A 40 -8.92 -12.44 -6.79
CA ASP A 40 -10.05 -13.34 -6.55
C ASP A 40 -9.56 -14.78 -6.49
N ASN A 41 -9.90 -15.48 -5.42
CA ASN A 41 -9.51 -16.87 -5.24
C ASN A 41 -10.30 -17.74 -6.25
N PRO A 42 -9.64 -18.51 -7.14
CA PRO A 42 -10.31 -19.22 -8.22
C PRO A 42 -11.31 -20.31 -7.75
N GLN A 43 -11.30 -20.66 -6.46
CA GLN A 43 -12.19 -21.69 -5.88
C GLN A 43 -13.62 -21.23 -5.54
N GLN A 44 -13.99 -19.96 -5.73
CA GLN A 44 -15.34 -19.46 -5.38
C GLN A 44 -16.22 -19.10 -6.59
N GLY A 45 -15.77 -19.34 -7.82
CA GLY A 45 -16.48 -18.97 -9.04
C GLY A 45 -17.39 -20.04 -9.66
N ALA A 46 -17.44 -21.26 -9.11
CA ALA A 46 -18.16 -22.37 -9.74
C ALA A 46 -19.64 -22.54 -9.29
N ASP A 47 -20.03 -22.00 -8.13
CA ASP A 47 -21.37 -22.24 -7.57
C ASP A 47 -22.08 -20.93 -7.21
N ARG A 48 -22.58 -20.21 -8.22
CA ARG A 48 -23.65 -19.20 -8.04
C ARG A 48 -24.61 -19.23 -9.21
N GLU A 49 -25.29 -20.37 -9.39
CA GLU A 49 -26.68 -20.33 -9.84
C GLU A 49 -27.56 -20.01 -8.63
N ALA A 50 -28.43 -19.02 -8.80
CA ALA A 50 -29.43 -18.65 -7.80
C ALA A 50 -30.44 -19.80 -7.61
N PRO A 51 -31.01 -19.92 -6.40
CA PRO A 51 -32.44 -20.18 -6.37
C PRO A 51 -33.22 -19.27 -5.42
N GLU A 52 -34.48 -19.13 -5.80
CA GLU A 52 -35.55 -18.34 -5.22
C GLU A 52 -35.86 -18.71 -3.76
N SER A 53 -36.44 -17.73 -3.08
CA SER A 53 -36.96 -17.73 -1.72
C SER A 53 -38.05 -18.80 -1.49
N GLN A 54 -37.87 -19.66 -0.48
CA GLN A 54 -38.99 -20.18 0.33
C GLN A 54 -38.55 -20.40 1.80
N GLU A 55 -39.41 -19.93 2.71
CA GLU A 55 -39.32 -20.09 4.16
C GLU A 55 -39.51 -21.55 4.59
N SER A 56 -38.74 -22.02 5.60
CA SER A 56 -39.25 -22.47 6.91
C SER A 56 -38.30 -23.39 7.68
N SER A 57 -38.29 -23.19 9.00
CA SER A 57 -37.96 -24.11 10.11
C SER A 57 -36.52 -24.61 10.36
N ALA A 58 -35.96 -24.14 11.48
CA ALA A 58 -35.02 -24.86 12.37
C ALA A 58 -35.79 -25.93 13.21
N PRO A 59 -35.18 -26.83 14.06
CA PRO A 59 -33.86 -26.72 14.71
C PRO A 59 -33.07 -28.04 15.02
N GLN A 60 -31.93 -27.88 15.73
CA GLN A 60 -31.15 -28.84 16.57
C GLN A 60 -30.16 -29.80 15.85
N SER A 61 -28.97 -30.18 16.36
CA SER A 61 -28.17 -29.81 17.54
C SER A 61 -26.81 -30.55 17.51
N ASN A 62 -25.74 -29.88 17.95
CA ASN A 62 -24.57 -30.40 18.69
C ASN A 62 -23.41 -31.19 18.01
N PRO A 63 -22.20 -31.18 18.62
CA PRO A 63 -20.98 -30.75 17.96
C PRO A 63 -19.89 -31.82 17.88
N ALA A 64 -18.92 -31.65 16.98
CA ALA A 64 -17.68 -32.45 17.01
C ALA A 64 -16.45 -31.55 16.76
N GLN A 65 -15.59 -31.57 17.77
CA GLN A 65 -14.24 -31.02 17.81
C GLN A 65 -13.30 -31.82 16.89
N SER A 66 -12.32 -31.16 16.27
CA SER A 66 -10.97 -31.71 16.00
C SER A 66 -10.11 -30.61 15.35
N THR A 67 -9.31 -29.92 16.16
CA THR A 67 -7.87 -30.14 16.36
C THR A 67 -7.00 -29.74 15.17
N LEU A 68 -6.38 -28.58 15.33
CA LEU A 68 -5.12 -28.18 14.73
C LEU A 68 -4.07 -29.29 14.87
N SER A 69 -3.36 -29.59 13.80
CA SER A 69 -2.05 -30.25 13.86
C SER A 69 -1.19 -29.69 12.74
N ARG A 70 -0.43 -28.66 13.10
CA ARG A 70 0.65 -28.06 12.33
C ARG A 70 1.88 -28.92 12.60
N SER A 71 2.28 -29.75 11.65
CA SER A 71 3.57 -30.45 11.71
C SER A 71 4.59 -29.65 10.90
N ALA A 72 5.48 -28.99 11.63
CA ALA A 72 6.73 -28.47 11.10
C ALA A 72 7.69 -29.63 10.90
N GLN A 73 8.38 -29.66 9.77
CA GLN A 73 9.63 -30.42 9.61
C GLN A 73 10.68 -29.45 9.08
N GLU A 74 11.65 -29.17 9.94
CA GLU A 74 12.95 -28.61 9.60
C GLU A 74 13.72 -29.58 8.70
N SER A 75 14.34 -29.03 7.65
CA SER A 75 15.51 -29.62 7.02
C SER A 75 16.47 -28.51 6.66
N VAL A 76 17.53 -28.43 7.48
CA VAL A 76 18.67 -27.54 7.38
C VAL A 76 19.61 -28.07 6.30
N GLN A 77 19.98 -27.24 5.31
CA GLN A 77 21.17 -27.52 4.49
C GLN A 77 21.76 -26.27 3.83
N GLY A 78 22.99 -25.95 4.28
CA GLY A 78 24.10 -25.53 3.41
C GLY A 78 24.06 -24.15 2.78
N LEU A 79 24.63 -23.16 3.46
CA LEU A 79 25.13 -21.92 2.87
C LEU A 79 26.46 -22.19 2.14
N SER A 80 26.57 -21.73 0.90
CA SER A 80 27.85 -21.56 0.21
C SER A 80 27.87 -20.23 -0.55
N GLU A 81 28.68 -19.32 0.00
CA GLU A 81 29.51 -18.29 -0.63
C GLU A 81 29.05 -17.67 -1.97
N SER A 82 28.62 -16.42 -1.93
CA SER A 82 28.59 -15.53 -3.10
C SER A 82 29.41 -14.28 -2.81
N THR A 83 30.57 -14.22 -3.48
CA THR A 83 31.51 -13.10 -3.57
C THR A 83 30.85 -11.90 -4.25
N HIS A 84 30.98 -10.68 -3.71
CA HIS A 84 31.01 -9.44 -4.50
C HIS A 84 31.66 -8.26 -3.73
N PRO A 85 32.21 -7.27 -4.45
CA PRO A 85 33.38 -6.49 -4.04
C PRO A 85 33.07 -5.18 -3.29
N LYS A 86 34.12 -4.66 -2.65
CA LYS A 86 34.16 -3.40 -1.89
C LYS A 86 34.10 -2.17 -2.81
N THR A 87 33.30 -1.17 -2.43
CA THR A 87 33.64 0.26 -2.63
C THR A 87 32.86 1.10 -1.60
N PRO A 88 33.46 2.12 -0.94
CA PRO A 88 32.88 2.74 0.24
C PRO A 88 32.15 4.04 -0.10
N LEU A 89 31.05 4.34 0.60
CA LEU A 89 30.50 5.69 0.67
C LEU A 89 30.15 5.98 2.13
N GLY A 90 30.77 7.03 2.66
CA GLY A 90 30.79 7.36 4.07
C GLY A 90 29.48 7.93 4.60
N ILE A 91 29.34 7.88 5.93
CA ILE A 91 28.37 8.68 6.67
C ILE A 91 29.06 9.20 7.94
N ASN A 92 29.05 10.53 8.03
CA ASN A 92 29.41 11.32 9.18
C ASN A 92 28.56 10.96 10.40
N ALA A 93 29.18 10.77 11.56
CA ALA A 93 28.49 10.86 12.84
C ALA A 93 29.35 11.67 13.81
N ALA A 94 28.70 12.67 14.39
CA ALA A 94 29.26 13.77 15.13
C ALA A 94 29.80 13.37 16.51
N THR A 95 31.00 13.87 16.78
CA THR A 95 31.50 14.44 18.04
C THR A 95 30.60 14.37 19.28
N SER A 96 31.11 13.71 20.32
CA SER A 96 31.00 14.18 21.71
C SER A 96 32.32 13.86 22.44
N GLY A 97 32.73 14.78 23.32
CA GLY A 97 34.13 15.07 23.60
C GLY A 97 34.86 14.12 24.54
N GLY A 98 36.17 14.03 24.34
CA GLY A 98 37.13 13.38 25.23
C GLY A 98 38.53 13.90 24.89
N SER A 99 39.05 14.77 25.73
CA SER A 99 40.31 15.49 25.58
C SER A 99 41.54 14.56 25.46
N GLY A 100 42.37 14.78 24.45
CA GLY A 100 43.66 14.10 24.30
C GLY A 100 44.41 14.58 23.06
N HIS A 101 45.08 15.73 23.16
CA HIS A 101 45.92 16.26 22.09
C HIS A 101 47.18 15.38 21.97
N THR A 102 47.21 14.45 21.02
CA THR A 102 48.47 13.87 20.53
C THR A 102 48.72 14.43 19.14
N LYS A 103 49.83 15.15 18.97
CA LYS A 103 50.31 15.61 17.67
C LYS A 103 50.40 14.40 16.73
N THR A 104 49.52 14.33 15.75
CA THR A 104 49.68 13.42 14.61
C THR A 104 50.90 13.91 13.83
N VAL A 105 51.92 13.07 13.74
CA VAL A 105 53.11 13.34 12.93
C VAL A 105 52.69 13.16 11.47
N ASP A 106 53.08 14.08 10.57
CA ASP A 106 52.62 14.14 9.16
C ASP A 106 53.04 12.94 8.27
N ASP A 107 53.62 11.89 8.85
CA ASP A 107 54.14 10.70 8.15
C ASP A 107 53.71 9.41 8.89
N TYR A 108 52.42 9.33 9.24
CA TYR A 108 51.83 8.14 9.86
C TYR A 108 51.32 7.20 8.75
N ASP A 109 52.07 6.12 8.51
CA ASP A 109 51.65 5.01 7.66
C ASP A 109 50.64 4.14 8.42
N GLU A 110 49.37 4.15 7.98
CA GLU A 110 48.28 3.37 8.60
C GLU A 110 48.47 1.85 8.46
N ASP A 111 49.23 1.37 7.47
CA ASP A 111 49.51 -0.05 7.27
C ASP A 111 50.72 -0.54 8.09
N SER A 112 51.45 0.36 8.74
CA SER A 112 52.57 0.01 9.61
C SER A 112 52.08 -0.39 11.01
N ALA A 113 52.62 -1.50 11.53
CA ALA A 113 52.28 -1.97 12.88
C ALA A 113 52.62 -0.88 13.94
N PRO A 114 51.75 -0.68 14.95
CA PRO A 114 51.98 0.34 15.97
C PRO A 114 53.29 0.07 16.72
N ALA A 115 54.11 1.12 16.90
CA ALA A 115 55.43 1.01 17.52
C ALA A 115 55.40 0.51 18.98
N GLN A 116 54.27 0.68 19.67
CA GLN A 116 53.99 0.07 20.97
C GLN A 116 52.68 -0.69 20.90
N ILE A 117 52.76 -1.98 21.19
CA ILE A 117 51.59 -2.81 21.43
C ILE A 117 50.97 -2.33 22.75
N PRO A 118 49.67 -1.96 22.77
CA PRO A 118 48.97 -1.65 24.01
C PRO A 118 49.23 -2.71 25.10
N PRO A 119 49.52 -2.33 26.34
CA PRO A 119 49.82 -3.27 27.43
C PRO A 119 48.65 -4.19 27.80
N GLU A 120 47.44 -3.88 27.31
CA GLU A 120 46.20 -4.65 27.47
C GLU A 120 46.04 -5.77 26.42
N LEU A 121 46.93 -5.86 25.42
CA LEU A 121 46.89 -6.91 24.41
C LEU A 121 47.70 -8.12 24.88
N PHE A 122 46.99 -9.16 25.31
CA PHE A 122 47.58 -10.45 25.65
C PHE A 122 47.56 -11.38 24.43
N PRO A 123 48.57 -12.25 24.26
CA PRO A 123 48.53 -13.28 23.23
C PRO A 123 47.32 -14.18 23.43
N ILE A 124 46.76 -14.74 22.35
CA ILE A 124 45.52 -15.56 22.41
C ILE A 124 45.65 -16.78 23.36
N THR A 125 46.88 -17.17 23.68
CA THR A 125 47.25 -18.23 24.60
C THR A 125 47.08 -17.85 26.09
N ASP A 126 47.10 -16.56 26.43
CA ASP A 126 46.97 -16.02 27.79
C ASP A 126 45.67 -15.21 27.95
N GLN A 127 44.55 -15.75 27.47
CA GLN A 127 43.24 -15.16 27.76
C GLN A 127 42.97 -15.19 29.27
N PRO A 128 42.54 -14.07 29.88
CA PRO A 128 42.14 -14.07 31.29
C PRO A 128 40.97 -15.05 31.47
N ARG A 129 41.14 -16.03 32.38
CA ARG A 129 40.19 -17.13 32.60
C ARG A 129 38.82 -16.69 33.12
N SER A 130 38.65 -15.42 33.46
CA SER A 130 37.38 -14.88 33.99
C SER A 130 36.93 -13.66 33.18
N ILE A 131 36.57 -13.89 31.93
CA ILE A 131 35.68 -12.96 31.23
C ILE A 131 34.29 -13.16 31.85
N HIS A 132 33.97 -12.39 32.89
CA HIS A 132 32.65 -12.41 33.52
C HIS A 132 31.69 -11.59 32.66
N PHE A 133 30.95 -12.27 31.78
CA PHE A 133 29.77 -11.67 31.17
C PHE A 133 28.71 -11.52 32.25
N PRO A 134 28.22 -10.31 32.54
CA PRO A 134 27.09 -10.15 33.45
C PRO A 134 25.93 -10.99 32.92
N ALA A 135 25.44 -11.91 33.77
CA ALA A 135 24.24 -12.65 33.44
C ALA A 135 23.09 -11.66 33.21
N ALA A 136 22.34 -11.86 32.14
CA ALA A 136 21.16 -11.04 31.88
C ALA A 136 20.24 -11.12 33.12
N PRO A 137 19.69 -9.99 33.60
CA PRO A 137 18.76 -10.01 34.71
C PRO A 137 17.59 -10.95 34.39
N ASN A 138 17.24 -11.79 35.36
CA ASN A 138 16.17 -12.78 35.21
C ASN A 138 14.83 -12.04 35.26
N LEU A 139 14.31 -11.68 34.09
CA LEU A 139 13.09 -10.90 33.95
C LEU A 139 11.90 -11.85 33.69
N PRO A 140 10.71 -11.58 34.28
CA PRO A 140 9.51 -12.40 34.08
C PRO A 140 9.17 -12.50 32.59
N ASP A 141 8.72 -13.67 32.15
CA ASP A 141 8.49 -13.93 30.73
C ASP A 141 7.41 -13.00 30.16
N LEU A 142 7.62 -12.46 28.95
CA LEU A 142 6.60 -11.60 28.32
C LEU A 142 5.60 -12.51 27.62
N ASP A 143 4.31 -12.31 27.90
CA ASP A 143 3.24 -12.96 27.13
C ASP A 143 2.99 -12.19 25.82
N PRO A 144 3.24 -12.79 24.64
CA PRO A 144 2.94 -12.16 23.36
C PRO A 144 1.46 -11.85 23.13
N SER A 145 0.56 -12.43 23.95
CA SER A 145 -0.89 -12.29 23.82
C SER A 145 -1.47 -11.15 24.67
N ASP A 146 -0.65 -10.47 25.48
CA ASP A 146 -1.09 -9.35 26.31
C ASP A 146 -1.48 -8.14 25.43
N PRO A 147 -2.69 -7.55 25.59
CA PRO A 147 -3.06 -6.31 24.90
C PRO A 147 -2.10 -5.14 25.16
N ASN A 148 -1.39 -5.13 26.29
CA ASN A 148 -0.38 -4.13 26.64
C ASN A 148 1.06 -4.58 26.34
N PHE A 149 1.25 -5.61 25.53
CA PHE A 149 2.55 -6.21 25.23
C PHE A 149 3.63 -5.18 24.86
N LEU A 150 3.31 -4.18 24.02
CA LEU A 150 4.28 -3.17 23.60
C LEU A 150 4.75 -2.28 24.76
N ALA A 151 3.85 -1.94 25.68
CA ALA A 151 4.18 -1.16 26.87
C ALA A 151 5.05 -1.99 27.82
N ALA A 152 4.66 -3.25 28.07
CA ALA A 152 5.42 -4.18 28.90
C ALA A 152 6.81 -4.50 28.30
N LEU A 153 6.91 -4.62 26.98
CA LEU A 153 8.17 -4.83 26.25
C LEU A 153 9.10 -3.62 26.39
N HIS A 154 8.55 -2.41 26.26
CA HIS A 154 9.31 -1.18 26.41
C HIS A 154 9.82 -1.01 27.84
N GLU A 155 8.95 -1.22 28.84
CA GLU A 155 9.33 -1.16 30.26
C GLU A 155 10.42 -2.17 30.61
N LYS A 156 10.35 -3.38 30.05
CA LYS A 156 11.26 -4.48 30.36
C LYS A 156 12.63 -4.36 29.69
N TYR A 157 12.69 -4.08 28.39
CA TYR A 157 13.95 -4.12 27.63
C TYR A 157 14.50 -2.75 27.27
N PHE A 158 13.66 -1.72 27.26
CA PHE A 158 14.03 -0.38 26.81
C PHE A 158 13.60 0.73 27.79
N PRO A 159 13.75 0.56 29.13
CA PRO A 159 13.22 1.53 30.11
C PRO A 159 13.82 2.93 29.97
N ASN A 160 15.07 3.02 29.48
CA ASN A 160 15.78 4.29 29.27
C ASN A 160 15.59 4.85 27.86
N LEU A 161 14.93 4.12 26.96
CA LEU A 161 14.63 4.60 25.62
C LEU A 161 13.42 5.53 25.71
N PRO A 162 13.46 6.74 25.12
CA PRO A 162 12.28 7.59 25.06
C PRO A 162 11.20 6.91 24.22
N ALA A 163 10.02 6.67 24.81
CA ALA A 163 8.88 6.15 24.08
C ALA A 163 8.40 7.20 23.06
N ASP A 164 8.45 6.83 21.78
CA ASP A 164 7.91 7.66 20.69
C ASP A 164 6.64 6.98 20.15
N PRO A 165 5.44 7.39 20.62
CA PRO A 165 4.19 6.73 20.24
C PRO A 165 3.95 6.81 18.73
N SER A 166 4.49 7.83 18.04
CA SER A 166 4.34 7.97 16.59
C SER A 166 5.08 6.87 15.83
N LYS A 167 6.25 6.42 16.32
CA LYS A 167 7.02 5.33 15.73
C LYS A 167 6.49 3.94 16.07
N LEU A 168 5.70 3.82 17.15
CA LEU A 168 5.08 2.56 17.55
C LEU A 168 3.67 2.38 16.96
N ALA A 169 3.06 3.44 16.44
CA ALA A 169 1.69 3.41 15.93
C ALA A 169 1.45 2.36 14.83
N TRP A 170 2.45 2.07 13.99
CA TRP A 170 2.34 1.04 12.95
C TRP A 170 2.32 -0.40 13.50
N MET A 171 2.80 -0.61 14.72
CA MET A 171 2.80 -1.92 15.41
C MET A 171 1.52 -2.14 16.23
N ALA A 172 0.72 -1.10 16.43
CA ALA A 172 -0.53 -1.22 17.17
C ALA A 172 -1.50 -2.12 16.40
N PRO A 173 -2.27 -2.96 17.11
CA PRO A 173 -3.35 -3.71 16.47
C PRO A 173 -4.34 -2.75 15.83
N VAL A 174 -4.96 -3.17 14.73
CA VAL A 174 -6.09 -2.44 14.13
C VAL A 174 -7.16 -2.26 15.22
N PRO A 175 -7.76 -1.06 15.35
CA PRO A 175 -8.79 -0.83 16.35
C PRO A 175 -9.88 -1.89 16.30
N SER A 176 -10.26 -2.42 17.47
CA SER A 176 -11.39 -3.35 17.55
C SER A 176 -12.68 -2.60 17.19
N THR A 177 -13.60 -3.30 16.54
CA THR A 177 -14.89 -2.75 16.11
C THR A 177 -15.59 -2.00 17.24
N ASP A 178 -16.06 -0.78 16.96
CA ASP A 178 -16.78 0.11 17.87
C ASP A 178 -15.98 0.61 19.10
N SER A 179 -14.68 0.33 19.18
CA SER A 179 -13.81 0.92 20.21
C SER A 179 -13.69 2.44 20.04
N PRO A 180 -13.30 3.19 21.10
CA PRO A 180 -13.07 4.63 20.97
C PRO A 180 -12.09 4.97 19.84
N ALA A 181 -11.01 4.19 19.70
CA ALA A 181 -10.04 4.36 18.61
C ALA A 181 -10.61 4.03 17.22
N ASP A 182 -11.59 3.14 17.11
CA ASP A 182 -12.30 2.87 15.85
C ASP A 182 -13.23 4.03 15.48
N GLN A 183 -13.90 4.61 16.46
CA GLN A 183 -14.79 5.77 16.28
C GLN A 183 -14.04 7.04 15.85
N ASP A 184 -12.74 7.13 16.18
CA ASP A 184 -11.84 8.21 15.74
C ASP A 184 -11.39 8.06 14.28
N SER A 185 -11.68 6.93 13.63
CA SER A 185 -11.33 6.74 12.22
C SER A 185 -12.03 7.77 11.32
N PRO A 186 -11.31 8.36 10.34
CA PRO A 186 -11.89 9.31 9.39
C PRO A 186 -12.97 8.67 8.48
N TYR A 187 -13.08 7.33 8.49
CA TYR A 187 -14.07 6.59 7.73
C TYR A 187 -14.95 5.67 8.59
N TYR A 188 -15.11 6.01 9.87
CA TYR A 188 -16.13 5.40 10.70
C TYR A 188 -17.55 5.77 10.18
N PRO A 189 -18.58 4.91 10.35
CA PRO A 189 -19.95 5.17 9.91
C PRO A 189 -20.68 6.31 10.69
N HIS A 190 -20.10 7.51 10.73
CA HIS A 190 -20.73 8.70 11.30
C HIS A 190 -21.74 9.32 10.33
N PRO A 191 -22.72 10.11 10.84
CA PRO A 191 -23.68 10.83 10.00
C PRO A 191 -23.03 11.83 9.04
N GLU A 192 -21.87 12.37 9.41
CA GLU A 192 -21.12 13.35 8.64
C GLU A 192 -19.75 12.80 8.27
N ILE A 193 -19.43 12.84 6.98
CA ILE A 193 -18.15 12.34 6.45
C ILE A 193 -17.59 13.40 5.53
N SER A 194 -16.32 13.75 5.75
CA SER A 194 -15.65 14.72 4.89
C SER A 194 -15.52 14.21 3.46
N VAL A 195 -15.71 15.08 2.47
CA VAL A 195 -15.54 14.71 1.05
C VAL A 195 -14.11 14.22 0.74
N SER A 196 -13.12 14.70 1.49
CA SER A 196 -11.74 14.22 1.41
C SER A 196 -11.55 12.77 1.86
N ALA A 197 -12.43 12.26 2.74
CA ALA A 197 -12.36 10.90 3.25
C ALA A 197 -13.09 9.90 2.34
N LEU A 198 -13.85 10.34 1.32
CA LEU A 198 -14.59 9.43 0.44
C LEU A 198 -13.64 8.42 -0.22
N ARG A 199 -14.03 7.14 -0.14
CA ARG A 199 -13.25 6.01 -0.67
C ARG A 199 -13.87 5.47 -1.94
N PHE A 200 -13.01 5.10 -2.88
CA PHE A 200 -13.39 4.56 -4.18
C PHE A 200 -12.82 3.16 -4.38
N ASP A 201 -13.61 2.27 -4.97
CA ASP A 201 -13.12 0.97 -5.43
C ASP A 201 -12.27 1.12 -6.71
N PHE A 202 -11.65 0.02 -7.17
CA PHE A 202 -10.88 0.05 -8.42
C PHE A 202 -11.73 0.40 -9.66
N ARG A 203 -13.06 0.27 -9.61
CA ARG A 203 -13.98 0.71 -10.67
C ARG A 203 -14.32 2.19 -10.60
N GLY A 204 -13.73 2.91 -9.65
CA GLY A 204 -13.97 4.32 -9.40
C GLY A 204 -15.34 4.59 -8.76
N ARG A 205 -16.02 3.57 -8.21
CA ARG A 205 -17.33 3.74 -7.56
C ARG A 205 -17.14 4.11 -6.09
N PHE A 206 -18.04 4.94 -5.60
CA PHE A 206 -18.08 5.32 -4.19
C PHE A 206 -18.41 4.12 -3.30
N LEU A 207 -17.67 3.96 -2.20
CA LEU A 207 -17.93 2.95 -1.17
C LEU A 207 -18.40 3.63 0.10
N SER A 208 -19.68 3.49 0.47
CA SER A 208 -20.14 3.98 1.79
C SER A 208 -19.34 3.34 2.94
N PRO A 209 -19.19 3.96 4.12
CA PRO A 209 -18.41 3.40 5.24
C PRO A 209 -18.80 1.97 5.60
N ARG A 210 -20.10 1.68 5.61
CA ARG A 210 -20.62 0.35 5.93
C ARG A 210 -20.18 -0.69 4.90
N VAL A 211 -20.27 -0.36 3.61
CA VAL A 211 -19.82 -1.26 2.53
C VAL A 211 -18.30 -1.39 2.55
N SER A 212 -17.58 -0.28 2.66
CA SER A 212 -16.13 -0.20 2.73
C SER A 212 -15.54 -1.10 3.83
N ARG A 213 -16.11 -1.08 5.04
CA ARG A 213 -15.69 -1.91 6.18
C ARG A 213 -16.12 -3.38 6.10
N SER A 214 -17.06 -3.71 5.20
CA SER A 214 -17.52 -5.09 4.99
C SER A 214 -16.70 -5.86 3.94
N ILE A 215 -15.90 -5.15 3.13
CA ILE A 215 -15.11 -5.76 2.06
C ILE A 215 -13.89 -6.47 2.67
N PRO A 216 -13.63 -7.75 2.33
CA PRO A 216 -12.47 -8.46 2.83
C PRO A 216 -11.15 -7.89 2.31
N SER A 217 -10.10 -7.96 3.15
CA SER A 217 -8.74 -7.53 2.80
C SER A 217 -8.13 -8.26 1.60
N THR A 218 -8.57 -9.49 1.35
CA THR A 218 -8.18 -10.29 0.19
C THR A 218 -8.53 -9.62 -1.15
N LYS A 219 -9.42 -8.63 -1.18
CA LYS A 219 -9.76 -7.86 -2.37
C LYS A 219 -8.71 -6.80 -2.75
N GLY A 220 -7.68 -6.60 -1.92
CA GLY A 220 -6.56 -5.69 -2.21
C GLY A 220 -6.91 -4.20 -2.13
N LEU A 221 -8.03 -3.86 -1.49
CA LEU A 221 -8.56 -2.49 -1.38
C LEU A 221 -8.17 -1.77 -0.08
N HIS A 222 -7.30 -2.34 0.76
CA HIS A 222 -6.90 -1.77 2.06
C HIS A 222 -5.44 -1.34 2.15
N HIS A 223 -4.71 -1.23 1.03
CA HIS A 223 -3.28 -0.89 1.08
C HIS A 223 -3.05 0.61 1.30
N HIS A 224 -3.42 1.13 2.47
CA HIS A 224 -3.24 2.50 2.93
C HIS A 224 -3.12 2.55 4.47
N GLY A 225 -2.56 3.63 5.01
CA GLY A 225 -2.24 3.72 6.45
C GLY A 225 -3.26 4.45 7.34
N GLU A 226 -4.13 5.31 6.80
CA GLU A 226 -4.94 6.21 7.65
C GLU A 226 -6.25 5.59 8.18
N ALA A 227 -6.89 4.69 7.43
CA ALA A 227 -8.07 3.94 7.91
C ALA A 227 -7.96 2.48 7.45
N PRO A 228 -7.03 1.69 8.01
CA PRO A 228 -6.71 0.33 7.55
C PRO A 228 -7.90 -0.64 7.56
N GLU A 229 -8.93 -0.36 8.34
CA GLU A 229 -10.18 -1.13 8.44
C GLU A 229 -11.17 -0.87 7.28
N ALA A 230 -10.98 0.19 6.51
CA ALA A 230 -11.90 0.61 5.45
C ALA A 230 -11.35 0.27 4.05
N ALA A 231 -12.16 -0.31 3.16
CA ALA A 231 -11.78 -0.56 1.77
C ALA A 231 -11.93 0.67 0.87
N GLY A 232 -11.08 0.72 -0.14
CA GLY A 232 -11.07 1.73 -1.18
C GLY A 232 -10.05 2.82 -0.89
N TYR A 233 -9.72 3.57 -1.94
CA TYR A 233 -8.73 4.62 -1.86
C TYR A 233 -9.39 5.98 -1.92
N THR A 234 -8.87 6.94 -1.15
CA THR A 234 -9.23 8.35 -1.32
C THR A 234 -8.52 8.94 -2.53
N VAL A 235 -9.04 10.06 -3.06
CA VAL A 235 -8.37 10.78 -4.16
C VAL A 235 -6.96 11.24 -3.76
N ALA A 236 -6.76 11.62 -2.49
CA ALA A 236 -5.46 12.03 -1.98
C ALA A 236 -4.45 10.87 -1.93
N GLU A 237 -4.90 9.69 -1.48
CA GLU A 237 -4.10 8.46 -1.49
C GLU A 237 -3.70 8.06 -2.92
N LEU A 238 -4.66 8.08 -3.86
CA LEU A 238 -4.41 7.79 -5.27
C LEU A 238 -3.44 8.79 -5.90
N ALA A 239 -3.60 10.09 -5.61
CA ALA A 239 -2.70 11.13 -6.09
C ALA A 239 -1.27 10.93 -5.56
N ARG A 240 -1.10 10.45 -4.33
CA ARG A 240 0.21 10.09 -3.77
C ARG A 240 0.79 8.85 -4.47
N LEU A 241 -0.02 7.79 -4.66
CA LEU A 241 0.41 6.56 -5.35
C LEU A 241 0.78 6.79 -6.82
N ALA A 242 0.10 7.72 -7.49
CA ALA A 242 0.38 8.16 -8.86
C ALA A 242 1.81 8.69 -9.04
N ARG A 243 2.47 9.15 -7.97
CA ARG A 243 3.87 9.64 -7.99
C ARG A 243 4.87 8.66 -7.39
N SER A 244 4.46 7.44 -7.07
CA SER A 244 5.33 6.42 -6.49
C SER A 244 6.45 6.01 -7.45
N ALA A 245 7.63 5.67 -6.92
CA ALA A 245 8.70 5.04 -7.69
C ALA A 245 8.30 3.64 -8.21
N VAL A 246 7.33 2.98 -7.56
CA VAL A 246 6.88 1.62 -7.90
C VAL A 246 5.88 1.64 -9.06
N PRO A 247 6.18 1.02 -10.22
CA PRO A 247 5.31 1.07 -11.39
C PRO A 247 3.90 0.51 -11.17
N ALA A 248 3.78 -0.60 -10.43
CA ALA A 248 2.49 -1.23 -10.16
C ALA A 248 1.53 -0.30 -9.41
N GLN A 249 2.05 0.45 -8.42
CA GLN A 249 1.27 1.43 -7.65
C GLN A 249 0.77 2.56 -8.55
N ARG A 250 1.63 3.09 -9.42
CA ARG A 250 1.24 4.12 -10.40
C ARG A 250 0.16 3.61 -11.37
N CYS A 251 0.34 2.41 -11.93
CA CYS A 251 -0.61 1.82 -12.86
C CYS A 251 -2.00 1.65 -12.24
N MET A 252 -2.07 1.16 -10.99
CA MET A 252 -3.34 1.04 -10.27
C MET A 252 -3.96 2.42 -10.02
N ALA A 253 -3.15 3.39 -9.57
CA ALA A 253 -3.61 4.73 -9.30
C ALA A 253 -4.19 5.41 -10.55
N TYR A 254 -3.50 5.35 -11.69
CA TYR A 254 -3.96 5.96 -12.93
C TYR A 254 -5.26 5.34 -13.44
N GLN A 255 -5.39 4.01 -13.41
CA GLN A 255 -6.64 3.35 -13.79
C GLN A 255 -7.82 3.79 -12.91
N THR A 256 -7.61 3.82 -11.59
CA THR A 256 -8.66 4.19 -10.63
C THR A 256 -9.03 5.66 -10.77
N LEU A 257 -8.03 6.56 -10.87
CA LEU A 257 -8.24 7.99 -11.09
C LEU A 257 -8.95 8.27 -12.42
N GLY A 258 -8.57 7.60 -13.50
CA GLY A 258 -9.25 7.73 -14.80
C GLY A 258 -10.74 7.37 -14.72
N ARG A 259 -11.07 6.29 -14.01
CA ARG A 259 -12.46 5.86 -13.78
C ARG A 259 -13.22 6.84 -12.89
N ILE A 260 -12.60 7.37 -11.84
CA ILE A 260 -13.20 8.42 -10.99
C ILE A 260 -13.49 9.67 -11.83
N LEU A 261 -12.53 10.12 -12.63
CA LEU A 261 -12.69 11.29 -13.50
C LEU A 261 -13.78 11.10 -14.56
N PHE A 262 -13.87 9.91 -15.14
CA PHE A 262 -14.95 9.57 -16.07
C PHE A 262 -16.33 9.69 -15.41
N ARG A 263 -16.52 9.05 -14.26
CA ARG A 263 -17.79 9.06 -13.51
C ARG A 263 -18.17 10.45 -12.99
N LEU A 264 -17.16 11.22 -12.55
CA LEU A 264 -17.32 12.62 -12.18
C LEU A 264 -17.83 13.43 -13.37
N GLY A 265 -17.26 13.25 -14.57
CA GLY A 265 -17.72 13.87 -15.81
C GLY A 265 -19.15 13.51 -16.19
N GLN A 266 -19.54 12.25 -16.00
CA GLN A 266 -20.90 11.76 -16.26
C GLN A 266 -21.93 12.28 -15.25
N GLY A 267 -21.49 12.97 -14.17
CA GLY A 267 -22.38 13.52 -13.15
C GLY A 267 -22.97 12.47 -12.20
N GLU A 268 -22.27 11.34 -11.99
CA GLU A 268 -22.75 10.26 -11.11
C GLU A 268 -22.91 10.70 -9.64
N TRP A 269 -22.13 11.69 -9.20
CA TRP A 269 -22.12 12.20 -7.82
C TRP A 269 -22.65 13.63 -7.71
N GLY A 270 -23.40 14.08 -8.71
CA GLY A 270 -23.94 15.42 -8.77
C GLY A 270 -24.19 15.85 -10.20
N LYS A 271 -25.41 16.34 -10.48
CA LYS A 271 -25.83 16.80 -11.81
C LYS A 271 -25.81 18.32 -11.96
N THR A 272 -25.52 19.04 -10.88
CA THR A 272 -25.64 20.50 -10.74
C THR A 272 -24.33 21.13 -10.27
N GLU A 273 -24.14 22.41 -10.59
CA GLU A 273 -22.86 23.15 -10.47
C GLU A 273 -22.26 23.12 -9.11
N ASN A 274 -23.15 23.13 -8.14
CA ASN A 274 -22.83 23.34 -6.76
C ASN A 274 -23.10 22.07 -5.96
N ASP A 275 -23.08 20.90 -6.60
CA ASP A 275 -23.13 19.65 -5.85
C ASP A 275 -21.87 19.56 -4.96
N PRO A 276 -22.03 19.48 -3.63
CA PRO A 276 -20.90 19.52 -2.71
C PRO A 276 -19.97 18.32 -2.86
N ILE A 277 -20.50 17.16 -3.26
CA ILE A 277 -19.72 15.93 -3.42
C ILE A 277 -18.88 16.04 -4.70
N ALA A 278 -19.50 16.33 -5.84
CA ALA A 278 -18.78 16.49 -7.10
C ALA A 278 -17.73 17.60 -7.01
N THR A 279 -18.09 18.74 -6.42
CA THR A 279 -17.19 19.88 -6.20
C THR A 279 -16.00 19.51 -5.29
N GLY A 280 -16.27 18.81 -4.19
CA GLY A 280 -15.21 18.40 -3.26
C GLY A 280 -14.28 17.34 -3.84
N ILE A 281 -14.79 16.39 -4.64
CA ILE A 281 -13.97 15.43 -5.39
C ILE A 281 -13.07 16.17 -6.38
N TRP A 282 -13.63 17.10 -7.16
CA TRP A 282 -12.85 17.92 -8.10
C TRP A 282 -11.79 18.78 -7.38
N ALA A 283 -12.12 19.34 -6.22
CA ALA A 283 -11.16 20.06 -5.40
C ALA A 283 -10.02 19.14 -4.92
N ALA A 284 -10.32 17.90 -4.52
CA ALA A 284 -9.30 16.91 -4.15
C ALA A 284 -8.41 16.52 -5.35
N VAL A 285 -8.97 16.36 -6.55
CA VAL A 285 -8.24 16.12 -7.80
C VAL A 285 -7.25 17.25 -8.09
N LYS A 286 -7.70 18.50 -7.99
CA LYS A 286 -6.86 19.70 -8.17
C LYS A 286 -5.77 19.79 -7.10
N LYS A 287 -6.13 19.64 -5.82
CA LYS A 287 -5.17 19.68 -4.70
C LYS A 287 -4.10 18.59 -4.84
N GLY A 288 -4.49 17.41 -5.31
CA GLY A 288 -3.59 16.28 -5.54
C GLY A 288 -2.70 16.42 -6.78
N ARG A 289 -2.90 17.44 -7.62
CA ARG A 289 -2.25 17.64 -8.92
C ARG A 289 -2.36 16.41 -9.83
N VAL A 290 -3.54 15.82 -9.82
CA VAL A 290 -3.83 14.55 -10.52
C VAL A 290 -3.65 14.70 -12.02
N LEU A 291 -4.21 15.76 -12.61
CA LEU A 291 -4.15 15.97 -14.05
C LEU A 291 -2.71 16.23 -14.52
N GLU A 292 -1.94 17.00 -13.76
CA GLU A 292 -0.53 17.23 -14.07
C GLU A 292 0.28 15.94 -14.00
N SER A 293 0.06 15.13 -12.95
CA SER A 293 0.74 13.83 -12.80
C SER A 293 0.39 12.88 -13.96
N LEU A 294 -0.85 12.89 -14.44
CA LEU A 294 -1.28 12.09 -15.60
C LEU A 294 -0.68 12.59 -16.90
N MET A 295 -0.68 13.91 -17.13
CA MET A 295 -0.10 14.53 -18.33
C MET A 295 1.41 14.29 -18.40
N GLU A 296 2.12 14.46 -17.29
CA GLU A 296 3.57 14.19 -17.20
C GLU A 296 3.88 12.72 -17.51
N ALA A 297 3.13 11.79 -16.92
CA ALA A 297 3.31 10.36 -17.16
C ALA A 297 2.94 9.93 -18.59
N ALA A 298 1.96 10.58 -19.21
CA ALA A 298 1.52 10.28 -20.58
C ALA A 298 2.48 10.84 -21.64
N ALA A 299 3.00 12.05 -21.42
CA ALA A 299 3.90 12.75 -22.33
C ALA A 299 5.38 12.34 -22.18
N GLY A 300 5.76 11.76 -21.03
CA GLY A 300 7.13 11.36 -20.75
C GLY A 300 7.72 10.43 -21.82
N GLU A 301 8.90 10.78 -22.32
CA GLU A 301 9.66 9.99 -23.29
C GLU A 301 10.39 8.78 -22.66
N GLY A 302 10.42 8.70 -21.32
CA GLY A 302 11.02 7.59 -20.56
C GLY A 302 10.08 7.03 -19.48
N GLY A 303 10.46 5.88 -18.91
CA GLY A 303 9.75 5.24 -17.79
C GLY A 303 8.98 3.97 -18.14
N HIS A 304 8.15 3.50 -17.21
CA HIS A 304 7.43 2.23 -17.36
C HIS A 304 6.28 2.35 -18.37
N ARG A 305 6.37 1.61 -19.49
CA ARG A 305 5.40 1.65 -20.60
C ARG A 305 3.95 1.46 -20.17
N GLY A 306 3.70 0.53 -19.24
CA GLY A 306 2.34 0.30 -18.73
C GLY A 306 1.80 1.53 -18.00
N SER A 307 2.63 2.21 -17.21
CA SER A 307 2.21 3.41 -16.47
C SER A 307 1.84 4.53 -17.43
N ARG A 308 2.61 4.72 -18.50
CA ARG A 308 2.31 5.67 -19.58
C ARG A 308 0.98 5.35 -20.27
N ALA A 309 0.77 4.08 -20.64
CA ALA A 309 -0.47 3.65 -21.29
C ALA A 309 -1.71 3.90 -20.41
N TYR A 310 -1.63 3.55 -19.11
CA TYR A 310 -2.73 3.81 -18.17
C TYR A 310 -2.95 5.30 -17.90
N ALA A 311 -1.89 6.12 -17.93
CA ALA A 311 -2.03 7.57 -17.81
C ALA A 311 -2.74 8.17 -19.04
N THR A 312 -2.37 7.73 -20.25
CA THR A 312 -3.05 8.12 -21.49
C THR A 312 -4.52 7.70 -21.48
N GLU A 313 -4.83 6.47 -21.06
CA GLU A 313 -6.20 5.99 -20.92
C GLU A 313 -6.99 6.81 -19.89
N ALA A 314 -6.38 7.16 -18.76
CA ALA A 314 -7.03 7.99 -17.75
C ALA A 314 -7.37 9.40 -18.26
N LEU A 315 -6.48 10.01 -19.06
CA LEU A 315 -6.74 11.28 -19.73
C LEU A 315 -7.85 11.16 -20.77
N TRP A 316 -7.86 10.07 -21.55
CA TRP A 316 -8.94 9.79 -22.49
C TRP A 316 -10.28 9.59 -21.78
N LEU A 317 -10.31 8.86 -20.65
CA LEU A 317 -11.49 8.69 -19.81
C LEU A 317 -11.99 10.02 -19.23
N PHE A 318 -11.08 10.91 -18.83
CA PHE A 318 -11.44 12.26 -18.40
C PHE A 318 -12.11 13.07 -19.52
N GLU A 319 -11.59 12.99 -20.75
CA GLU A 319 -12.20 13.67 -21.91
C GLU A 319 -13.55 13.05 -22.29
N LYS A 320 -13.62 11.71 -22.37
CA LYS A 320 -14.86 10.97 -22.66
C LYS A 320 -15.94 11.20 -21.60
N GLY A 321 -15.53 11.42 -20.35
CA GLY A 321 -16.41 11.78 -19.26
C GLY A 321 -17.20 13.07 -19.54
N GLY A 322 -16.75 13.91 -20.47
CA GLY A 322 -17.46 15.13 -20.87
C GLY A 322 -17.13 16.33 -19.99
N TRP A 323 -16.15 16.24 -19.09
CA TRP A 323 -15.84 17.32 -18.13
C TRP A 323 -15.49 18.66 -18.80
N LYS A 324 -14.85 18.63 -19.98
CA LYS A 324 -14.55 19.86 -20.76
C LYS A 324 -15.80 20.51 -21.36
N GLU A 325 -16.85 19.74 -21.64
CA GLU A 325 -18.11 20.23 -22.21
C GLU A 325 -19.12 20.65 -21.13
N THR A 326 -19.08 19.99 -19.98
CA THR A 326 -19.95 20.30 -18.83
C THR A 326 -19.42 21.45 -17.98
N PHE A 327 -18.11 21.65 -17.83
CA PHE A 327 -17.56 22.64 -16.88
C PHE A 327 -17.49 24.10 -17.38
N LYS A 328 -18.26 24.48 -18.41
CA LYS A 328 -18.68 25.90 -18.57
C LYS A 328 -19.91 26.12 -17.71
N GLY A 329 -19.73 26.07 -16.39
CA GLY A 329 -20.82 26.26 -15.45
C GLY A 329 -21.94 25.23 -15.63
N ARG A 330 -21.75 24.03 -15.10
CA ARG A 330 -22.84 23.11 -14.79
C ARG A 330 -22.67 22.34 -13.53
#